data_AF-A0A1D8AR19-F1
#
_entry.id   AF-A0A1D8AR19-F1
#
_cell.length_a   1.000
_cell.length_b   1.000
_cell.length_c   1.000
_cell.angle_alpha   90.00
_cell.angle_beta   90.00
_cell.angle_gamma   90.00
#
_symmetry.space_group_name_H-M   'P 1'
#
loop_
_entity.id
_entity.type
_entity.pdbx_description
1 polymer ?
#
loop_
_entity_poly.entity_id
_entity_poly.type
_entity_poly.pdbx_seq_one_letter_code
_entity_poly.pdbx_strand_id
1 'polypeptide(L)'
;MSQSASILFIQLPANRQIICDEAWLEAERRGCWVGTDDCVVRENVCLVVLRVGRQLRESAERVQATAPRMTSMRPAETDGVVIRPG
;
A
#
# COMPACT_ATOMS: atom_id res chain seq x y z
N MET A 1 -11.80 -17.51 2.69
CA MET A 1 -11.47 -16.35 3.55
C MET A 1 -11.45 -15.11 2.66
N SER A 2 -12.15 -14.04 3.06
CA SER A 2 -12.20 -12.79 2.27
C SER A 2 -10.83 -12.11 2.26
N GLN A 3 -10.38 -11.62 1.10
CA GLN A 3 -9.09 -10.96 0.88
C GLN A 3 -8.87 -9.78 1.86
N SER A 4 -9.95 -9.09 2.24
CA SER A 4 -9.93 -7.99 3.21
C SER A 4 -9.56 -8.46 4.62
N ALA A 5 -9.99 -9.66 5.04
CA ALA A 5 -9.68 -10.18 6.36
C ALA A 5 -8.17 -10.44 6.52
N SER A 6 -7.52 -10.98 5.48
CA SER A 6 -6.08 -11.25 5.48
C SER A 6 -5.23 -9.98 5.59
N ILE A 7 -5.67 -8.88 4.96
CA ILE A 7 -4.97 -7.59 5.03
C ILE A 7 -5.05 -6.99 6.44
N LEU A 8 -6.23 -7.07 7.09
CA LEU A 8 -6.39 -6.56 8.46
C LEU A 8 -5.51 -7.31 9.46
N PHE A 9 -5.36 -8.64 9.32
CA PHE A 9 -4.46 -9.42 10.19
C PHE A 9 -2.99 -9.00 10.07
N ILE A 10 -2.57 -8.51 8.91
CA ILE A 10 -1.20 -8.04 8.69
C ILE A 10 -1.03 -6.60 9.21
N GLN A 11 -2.04 -5.75 9.03
CA GLN A 11 -1.94 -4.33 9.36
C GLN A 11 -2.15 -4.03 10.85
N LEU A 12 -2.95 -4.84 11.56
CA LEU A 12 -3.24 -4.63 12.98
C LEU A 12 -1.99 -4.63 13.87
N PRO A 13 -1.03 -5.56 13.74
CA PRO A 13 0.22 -5.52 14.51
C PRO A 13 1.06 -4.26 14.25
N ALA A 14 1.17 -3.84 12.99
CA ALA A 14 1.93 -2.65 12.62
C ALA A 14 1.30 -1.38 13.21
N ASN A 15 -0.02 -1.24 13.11
CA ASN A 15 -0.75 -0.11 13.70
C ASN A 15 -0.59 -0.08 15.23
N ARG A 16 -0.59 -1.25 15.88
CA ARG A 16 -0.36 -1.34 17.32
C ARG A 16 1.02 -0.83 17.71
N GLN A 17 2.05 -1.17 16.94
CA GLN A 17 3.40 -0.69 17.20
C GLN A 17 3.47 0.85 17.09
N ILE A 18 2.90 1.42 16.03
CA ILE A 18 2.84 2.88 15.84
C ILE A 18 2.18 3.56 17.06
N ILE A 19 1.07 3.00 17.56
CA ILE A 19 0.37 3.54 18.74
C ILE A 19 1.25 3.53 19.99
N CYS A 20 1.97 2.43 20.24
CA CYS A 20 2.87 2.33 21.39
C CYS A 20 4.05 3.32 21.28
N ASP A 21 4.63 3.43 20.10
CA ASP A 21 5.77 4.31 19.86
C ASP A 21 5.38 5.78 20.02
N GLU A 22 4.23 6.20 19.49
CA GLU A 22 3.74 7.57 19.65
C GLU A 22 3.38 7.90 21.10
N ALA A 23 2.81 6.94 21.85
CA ALA A 23 2.57 7.12 23.28
C ALA A 23 3.88 7.27 24.06
N TRP A 24 4.91 6.50 23.71
CA TRP A 24 6.23 6.61 24.31
C TRP A 24 6.91 7.95 23.97
N LEU A 25 6.88 8.36 22.70
CA LEU A 25 7.45 9.64 22.25
C LEU A 25 6.78 10.83 22.93
N GLU A 26 5.45 10.79 23.08
CA GLU A 26 4.71 11.85 23.76
C GLU A 26 4.97 11.86 25.27
N ALA A 27 5.18 10.68 25.88
CA ALA A 27 5.60 10.56 27.28
C ALA A 27 6.99 11.17 27.50
N GLU A 28 7.96 10.88 26.62
CA GLU A 28 9.29 11.49 26.63
C GLU A 28 9.20 13.02 26.48
N ARG A 29 8.33 13.51 25.59
CA ARG A 29 8.14 14.95 25.37
C ARG A 29 7.57 15.68 26.59
N ARG A 30 6.64 15.04 27.31
CA ARG A 30 5.97 15.65 28.50
C ARG A 30 6.70 15.37 29.81
N GLY A 31 7.58 14.38 29.85
CA GLY A 31 8.23 13.91 31.08
C GLY A 31 7.27 13.20 32.04
N CYS A 32 6.15 12.68 31.54
CA CYS A 32 5.17 11.94 32.35
C CYS A 32 4.54 10.80 31.54
N TRP A 33 3.86 9.88 32.23
CA TRP A 33 3.16 8.80 31.54
C TRP A 33 2.02 9.36 30.67
N VAL A 34 1.96 8.89 29.43
CA VAL A 34 0.91 9.25 28.46
C VAL A 34 0.27 7.96 27.95
N GLY A 35 -1.06 7.92 28.01
CA GLY A 35 -1.86 6.79 27.52
C GLY A 35 -2.08 6.85 26.01
N THR A 36 -2.42 5.71 25.41
CA THR A 36 -2.72 5.60 23.98
C THR A 36 -3.99 6.34 23.56
N ASP A 37 -4.87 6.65 24.52
CA ASP A 37 -6.11 7.42 24.29
C ASP A 37 -5.89 8.93 24.35
N ASP A 38 -4.68 9.40 24.66
CA ASP A 38 -4.33 10.82 24.65
C ASP A 38 -4.57 11.44 23.26
N CYS A 39 -5.14 12.65 23.22
CA CYS A 39 -5.55 13.28 21.98
C CYS A 39 -4.35 13.57 21.05
N VAL A 40 -3.20 13.95 21.60
CA VAL A 40 -1.99 14.23 20.81
C VAL A 40 -1.42 12.94 20.23
N VAL A 41 -1.40 11.86 21.03
CA VAL A 41 -0.96 10.54 20.55
C VAL A 41 -1.84 10.09 19.39
N ARG A 42 -3.17 10.18 19.51
CA ARG A 42 -4.10 9.79 18.44
C ARG A 42 -3.91 10.61 17.17
N GLU A 43 -3.70 11.91 17.30
CA GLU A 43 -3.42 12.79 16.17
C GLU A 43 -2.11 12.41 15.47
N ASN A 44 -1.04 12.22 16.23
CA ASN A 44 0.26 11.84 15.68
C ASN A 44 0.22 10.47 15.00
N VAL A 45 -0.45 9.47 15.59
CA VAL A 45 -0.67 8.16 14.97
C VAL A 45 -1.36 8.32 13.62
N CYS A 46 -2.42 9.12 13.54
CA CYS A 46 -3.10 9.39 12.27
C CYS A 46 -2.16 10.02 11.24
N LEU A 47 -1.34 10.99 11.64
CA LEU A 47 -0.36 11.64 10.75
C LEU A 47 0.68 10.65 10.22
N VAL A 48 1.20 9.76 11.07
CA VAL A 48 2.14 8.70 10.68
C VAL A 48 1.49 7.76 9.67
N VAL A 49 0.30 7.23 9.98
CA VAL A 49 -0.40 6.29 9.10
C VAL A 49 -0.69 6.92 7.73
N LEU A 50 -1.16 8.17 7.70
CA LEU A 50 -1.42 8.89 6.44
C LEU A 50 -0.15 9.10 5.62
N ARG A 51 0.95 9.49 6.29
CA ARG A 51 2.24 9.72 5.64
C ARG A 51 2.81 8.43 5.05
N VAL A 52 2.86 7.36 5.83
CA VAL A 52 3.34 6.05 5.38
C VAL A 52 2.45 5.52 4.25
N GLY A 53 1.13 5.61 4.41
CA GLY A 53 0.18 5.19 3.37
C GLY A 53 0.37 5.93 2.04
N ARG A 54 0.69 7.23 2.09
CA ARG A 54 1.05 8.02 0.91
C ARG A 54 2.34 7.51 0.28
N GLN A 55 3.41 7.34 1.06
CA GLN A 55 4.70 6.86 0.57
C GLN A 55 4.60 5.49 -0.10
N LEU A 56 3.78 4.59 0.45
CA LEU A 56 3.53 3.26 -0.13
C LEU A 56 2.80 3.33 -1.48
N ARG A 57 1.85 4.25 -1.63
CA ARG A 57 1.17 4.46 -2.93
C ARG A 57 2.12 5.05 -3.96
N GLU A 58 2.90 6.06 -3.58
CA GLU A 58 3.90 6.68 -4.47
C GLU A 58 4.98 5.67 -4.91
N SER A 59 5.41 4.76 -4.03
CA SER A 59 6.38 3.73 -4.39
C SER A 59 5.78 2.67 -5.31
N ALA A 60 4.52 2.27 -5.10
CA ALA A 60 3.81 1.33 -5.96
C ALA A 60 3.61 1.89 -7.39
N GLU A 61 3.27 3.17 -7.52
CA GLU A 61 3.15 3.86 -8.82
C GLU A 61 4.48 3.85 -9.60
N ARG A 62 5.61 4.08 -8.91
CA ARG A 62 6.95 4.03 -9.52
C ARG A 62 7.28 2.64 -10.05
N VAL A 63 6.94 1.58 -9.31
CA VAL A 63 7.17 0.19 -9.72
C VAL A 63 6.35 -0.15 -10.97
N GLN A 64 5.09 0.28 -11.05
CA GLN A 64 4.24 0.04 -12.21
C GLN A 64 4.70 0.81 -13.45
N ALA A 65 5.23 2.02 -13.29
CA ALA A 65 5.76 2.81 -14.41
C ALA A 65 6.99 2.16 -15.07
N THR A 66 7.75 1.35 -14.34
CA THR A 66 8.93 0.64 -14.85
C THR A 66 8.65 -0.75 -15.40
N ALA A 67 7.45 -1.29 -15.24
CA ALA A 67 7.10 -2.59 -15.79
C ALA A 67 6.88 -2.48 -17.32
N PRO A 68 7.61 -3.23 -18.16
CA PRO A 68 7.36 -3.22 -19.60
C PRO A 68 5.92 -3.68 -19.83
N ARG A 69 5.12 -2.83 -20.50
CA ARG A 69 3.80 -3.22 -21.00
C ARG A 69 4.03 -4.42 -21.91
N MET A 70 3.62 -5.62 -21.48
CA MET A 70 3.40 -6.71 -22.41
C MET A 70 2.24 -6.29 -23.30
N THR A 71 2.56 -5.57 -24.37
CA THR A 71 1.71 -5.47 -25.55
C THR A 71 1.39 -6.90 -25.96
N SER A 72 0.14 -7.29 -25.71
CA SER A 72 -0.45 -8.51 -26.25
C SER A 72 -0.24 -8.47 -27.77
N MET A 73 0.77 -9.18 -28.25
CA MET A 73 0.87 -9.51 -29.67
C MET A 73 -0.33 -10.40 -29.97
N ARG A 74 -1.29 -9.87 -30.75
CA ARG A 74 -2.20 -10.72 -31.51
C ARG A 74 -1.34 -11.65 -32.37
N PRO A 75 -1.58 -12.97 -32.39
CA PRO A 75 -0.90 -13.84 -33.34
C PRO A 75 -1.31 -13.40 -34.75
N ALA A 76 -0.31 -13.36 -35.63
CA ALA A 76 -0.45 -12.99 -37.04
C ALA A 76 -1.51 -13.87 -37.71
N GLU A 77 -2.53 -13.24 -38.31
CA GLU A 77 -3.34 -13.85 -39.36
C GLU A 77 -2.40 -14.19 -40.51
N THR A 78 -2.12 -15.48 -40.71
CA THR A 78 -1.42 -15.96 -41.89
C THR A 78 -2.35 -15.90 -43.10
N ASP A 79 -1.84 -15.25 -44.15
CA ASP A 79 -2.40 -15.12 -45.49
C ASP A 79 -3.11 -16.37 -46.00
N GLY A 80 -4.41 -16.22 -46.31
CA GLY A 80 -5.14 -17.10 -47.21
C GLY A 80 -5.08 -16.56 -48.63
N VAL A 81 -4.03 -16.88 -49.38
CA VAL A 81 -4.00 -16.71 -50.84
C VAL A 81 -5.05 -17.65 -51.44
N VAL A 82 -6.17 -17.08 -51.89
CA VAL A 82 -7.15 -17.80 -52.71
C VAL A 82 -6.62 -17.85 -54.14
N ILE A 83 -6.01 -18.97 -54.52
CA ILE A 83 -5.76 -19.29 -55.93
C ILE A 83 -7.10 -19.66 -56.57
N ARG A 84 -7.55 -18.85 -57.52
CA ARG A 84 -8.68 -19.14 -58.41
C ARG A 84 -8.39 -20.37 -59.28
N PRO A 85 -9.42 -21.17 -59.59
CA PRO A 85 -9.46 -21.89 -60.87
C PRO A 85 -10.71 -21.51 -61.68
N GLY A 86 -10.54 -21.36 -63.00
CA GLY A 86 -11.60 -21.38 -64.00
C GLY A 86 -12.08 -20.04 -64.50
#